data_AF-A0A933GS78-F1
#
_entry.id   AF-A0A933GS78-F1
#
_cell.length_a   1.000
_cell.length_b   1.000
_cell.length_c   1.000
_cell.angle_alpha   90.00
_cell.angle_beta   90.00
_cell.angle_gamma   90.00
#
_symmetry.space_group_name_H-M   'P 1'
#
loop_
_entity.id
_entity.type
_entity.pdbx_description
1 polymer ?
#
loop_
_entity_poly.entity_id
_entity_poly.type
_entity_poly.pdbx_seq_one_letter_code
_entity_poly.pdbx_strand_id
1 'polypeptide(L)' 'MEAEAKGKKTVVVRKIDIVKWESDVARQHRIRSIPHLVLYDASGNKVSEGQGTRERFRELD' A
#
# COMPACT_ATOMS: atom_id res chain seq x y z
N MET A 1 4.21 -3.43 -8.05
CA MET A 1 3.00 -3.88 -7.33
C MET A 1 1.88 -4.27 -8.27
N GLU A 2 1.43 -3.42 -9.21
CA GLU A 2 0.32 -3.76 -10.11
C GLU A 2 0.55 -5.05 -10.92
N ALA A 3 1.72 -5.19 -11.56
CA ALA A 3 2.07 -6.42 -12.28
C ALA A 3 2.15 -7.65 -11.36
N GLU A 4 2.69 -7.50 -10.15
CA GLU A 4 2.80 -8.59 -9.16
C GLU A 4 1.42 -9.01 -8.63
N ALA A 5 0.48 -8.07 -8.50
CA ALA A 5 -0.88 -8.34 -8.04
C ALA A 5 -1.76 -9.01 -9.10
N LYS A 6 -1.48 -8.81 -10.41
CA LYS A 6 -2.24 -9.49 -11.49
C LYS A 6 -2.24 -11.01 -11.38
N GLY A 7 -1.23 -11.60 -10.73
CA GLY A 7 -1.15 -13.04 -10.50
C GLY A 7 -1.88 -13.54 -9.25
N LYS A 8 -2.36 -12.65 -8.38
CA LYS A 8 -2.99 -12.98 -7.09
C LYS A 8 -4.50 -12.75 -7.18
N LYS A 9 -5.31 -13.76 -6.85
CA LYS A 9 -6.77 -13.70 -7.08
C LYS A 9 -7.51 -12.84 -6.06
N THR A 10 -6.94 -12.71 -4.85
CA THR A 10 -7.60 -12.07 -3.71
C THR A 10 -7.09 -10.66 -3.42
N VAL A 11 -6.14 -10.18 -4.22
CA VAL A 11 -5.43 -8.93 -3.96
C VAL A 11 -5.88 -7.83 -4.91
N VAL A 12 -6.19 -6.67 -4.34
CA VAL A 12 -6.49 -5.44 -5.07
C VAL A 12 -5.41 -4.42 -4.80
N VAL A 13 -4.96 -3.72 -5.85
CA VAL A 13 -4.00 -2.62 -5.73
C VAL A 13 -4.72 -1.30 -5.93
N ARG A 14 -4.57 -0.39 -4.97
CA ARG A 14 -4.97 1.01 -5.11
C ARG A 14 -3.72 1.86 -5.24
N LYS A 15 -3.50 2.42 -6.43
CA LYS A 15 -2.45 3.39 -6.67
C LYS A 15 -2.92 4.78 -6.27
N ILE A 16 -2.10 5.51 -5.52
CA ILE A 16 -2.37 6.88 -5.11
C ILE A 16 -1.16 7.72 -5.50
N ASP A 17 -1.39 8.70 -6.38
CA ASP A 17 -0.34 9.59 -6.86
C ASP A 17 -0.30 10.85 -5.97
N ILE A 18 0.77 10.99 -5.18
CA ILE A 18 1.03 12.19 -4.39
C ILE A 18 1.87 13.15 -5.24
N VAL A 19 1.19 14.09 -5.87
CA VAL A 19 1.83 15.15 -6.68
C VAL A 19 2.25 16.35 -5.81
N LYS A 20 1.54 16.58 -4.69
CA LYS A 20 1.80 17.64 -3.72
C LYS A 20 1.84 17.08 -2.31
N TRP A 21 2.91 17.36 -1.56
CA TRP A 21 3.12 16.86 -0.21
C TRP A 21 2.13 17.44 0.81
N GLU A 22 1.52 18.59 0.50
CA GLU A 22 0.52 19.27 1.31
C GLU A 22 -0.89 18.66 1.15
N SER A 23 -1.05 17.66 0.27
CA SER A 23 -2.33 17.00 0.05
C SER A 23 -2.86 16.34 1.33
N ASP A 24 -4.19 16.29 1.46
CA ASP A 24 -4.83 15.67 2.63
C ASP A 24 -4.41 14.22 2.82
N VAL A 25 -4.19 13.47 1.73
CA VAL A 25 -3.70 12.10 1.80
C VAL A 25 -2.33 12.02 2.48
N ALA A 26 -1.37 12.84 2.04
CA ALA A 26 -0.03 12.84 2.61
C ALA A 26 -0.05 13.24 4.10
N ARG A 27 -0.90 14.20 4.47
CA ARG A 27 -1.06 14.67 5.86
C ARG A 27 -1.77 13.64 6.76
N GLN A 28 -2.91 13.10 6.33
CA GLN A 28 -3.72 12.13 7.09
C GLN A 28 -2.95 10.84 7.35
N HIS A 29 -2.23 10.36 6.33
CA HIS A 29 -1.41 9.14 6.43
C HIS A 29 0.02 9.41 6.91
N ARG A 30 0.36 10.67 7.26
CA ARG A 30 1.70 11.09 7.72
C ARG A 30 2.83 10.54 6.84
N ILE A 31 2.65 10.57 5.53
CA ILE A 31 3.59 10.03 4.56
C ILE A 31 4.83 10.92 4.52
N ARG A 32 6.00 10.36 4.84
CA ARG A 32 7.28 11.10 4.91
C ARG A 32 8.24 10.81 3.76
N SER A 33 7.96 9.78 2.99
CA SER A 33 8.78 9.36 1.86
C SER A 33 7.94 8.55 0.88
N ILE A 34 8.38 8.53 -0.38
CA ILE A 34 7.84 7.67 -1.43
C ILE A 34 8.97 6.76 -1.97
N PRO A 35 8.66 5.53 -2.44
CA PRO A 35 7.34 4.89 -2.42
C PRO A 35 6.88 4.51 -1.00
N HIS A 36 5.57 4.64 -0.74
CA HIS A 36 4.94 4.30 0.54
C HIS A 36 3.90 3.19 0.31
N LEU A 37 4.10 2.03 0.93
CA LEU A 37 3.24 0.86 0.79
C LEU A 37 2.54 0.56 2.11
N VAL A 38 1.23 0.38 2.03
CA VAL A 38 0.38 -0.04 3.14
C VAL A 38 -0.42 -1.26 2.70
N LEU A 39 -0.46 -2.28 3.55
CA LEU A 39 -1.26 -3.48 3.36
C LEU A 39 -2.45 -3.45 4.30
N TYR A 40 -3.64 -3.72 3.76
CA TYR A 40 -4.88 -3.83 4.52
C TYR A 40 -5.47 -5.23 4.36
N ASP A 41 -6.20 -5.68 5.37
CA ASP A 41 -7.04 -6.88 5.27
C ASP A 41 -8.39 -6.56 4.61
N ALA A 42 -9.19 -7.59 4.33
CA ALA A 42 -10.51 -7.43 3.72
C ALA A 42 -11.52 -6.67 4.61
N SER A 43 -11.27 -6.58 5.92
CA SER A 43 -12.06 -5.83 6.89
C SER A 43 -11.65 -4.35 6.98
N GLY A 44 -10.60 -3.95 6.25
CA GLY A 44 -10.07 -2.58 6.23
C GLY A 44 -9.06 -2.29 7.36
N ASN A 45 -8.61 -3.29 8.11
CA ASN A 45 -7.58 -3.09 9.13
C ASN A 45 -6.19 -3.04 8.48
N LYS A 46 -5.32 -2.18 9.00
CA LYS A 46 -3.93 -2.09 8.55
C LYS A 46 -3.13 -3.30 9.07
N VAL A 47 -2.62 -4.11 8.15
CA VAL A 47 -1.82 -5.32 8.43
C VAL A 47 -0.33 -4.97 8.52
N SER A 48 0.16 -4.10 7.64
CA SER A 48 1.57 -3.74 7.57
C SER A 48 1.75 -2.40 6.84
N GLU A 49 2.81 -1.67 7.18
CA GLU A 49 3.18 -0.39 6.57
C GLU A 49 4.70 -0.22 6.60
N GLY A 50 5.28 0.26 5.51
CA GLY A 50 6.70 0.58 5.42
C GLY A 50 7.61 -0.62 5.15
N GLN A 51 8.69 -0.76 5.93
CA GLN A 51 9.72 -1.78 5.72
C GLN A 51 9.19 -3.17 6.08
N GLY A 52 9.46 -4.18 5.25
CA GLY A 52 8.93 -5.54 5.46
C GLY A 52 7.54 -5.78 4.82
N THR A 53 6.84 -4.71 4.42
CA THR A 53 5.49 -4.84 3.83
C THR A 53 5.53 -5.50 2.46
N ARG A 54 6.60 -5.32 1.70
CA ARG A 54 6.72 -5.93 0.36
C ARG A 54 6.90 -7.45 0.44
N GLU A 55 7.67 -7.92 1.41
CA GLU A 55 7.86 -9.33 1.71
C GLU A 55 6.52 -9.97 2.07
N ARG A 56 5.78 -9.33 2.98
CA ARG A 56 4.45 -9.79 3.41
C ARG A 56 3.43 -9.81 2.27
N PHE A 57 3.50 -8.86 1.34
CA PHE A 57 2.66 -8.88 0.13
C PHE A 57 2.96 -10.11 -0.77
N ARG A 58 4.22 -10.55 -0.85
CA ARG A 58 4.58 -11.70 -1.70
C ARG A 58 3.99 -13.01 -1.18
N GLU A 59 3.78 -13.11 0.14
CA GLU A 59 3.20 -14.27 0.84
C GLU A 59 1.67 -14.41 0.68
N LEU A 60 0.97 -13.41 0.13
CA LEU A 60 -0.49 -13.46 -0.06
C LEU A 60 -0.85 -14.25 -1.33
N ASP A 61 -1.84 -15.14 -1.30
CA ASP A 61 -2.27 -15.93 -2.49
C ASP A 61 -3.44 -15.30 -3.28
#